data_AF-A0A1E4HWR4-F1
#
_entry.id   AF-A0A1E4HWR4-F1
#
_cell.length_a   1.000
_cell.length_b   1.000
_cell.length_c   1.000
_cell.angle_alpha   90.00
_cell.angle_beta   90.00
_cell.angle_gamma   90.00
#
_symmetry.space_group_name_H-M   'P 1'
#
loop_
_entity.id
_entity.type
_entity.pdbx_description
1 polymer ?
#
loop_
_entity_poly.entity_id
_entity_poly.type
_entity_poly.pdbx_seq_one_letter_code
_entity_poly.pdbx_strand_id
1 'polypeptide(L)'
;IADPRHKLPKTYWAQVEGAPDDAALEPLRHGVDLGDFVTRPAHARLIDEPAGLWPRNPPIRFRASIPTRWIELTISEGKNRQVRRMTAKIGFPTLRLIRAAVGEWTLGVLQPGEWKEQHV
;
A
#
# COMPACT_ATOMS: atom_id res chain seq x y z
N ILE A 1 -4.58 15.23 -11.57
CA ILE A 1 -4.40 14.13 -10.57
C ILE A 1 -5.69 13.37 -10.29
N ALA A 2 -6.82 14.05 -10.04
CA ALA A 2 -8.11 13.39 -9.78
C ALA A 2 -8.90 12.99 -11.05
N ASP A 3 -8.44 13.42 -12.24
CA ASP A 3 -9.04 13.01 -13.51
C ASP A 3 -8.90 11.49 -13.71
N PRO A 4 -10.00 10.73 -13.86
CA PRO A 4 -9.99 9.29 -14.08
C PRO A 4 -9.18 8.83 -15.30
N ARG A 5 -8.95 9.73 -16.27
CA ARG A 5 -8.17 9.48 -17.49
C ARG A 5 -6.67 9.45 -17.21
N HIS A 6 -6.21 10.24 -16.24
CA HIS A 6 -4.80 10.32 -15.85
C HIS A 6 -4.51 9.37 -14.68
N LYS A 7 -4.36 8.08 -15.01
CA LYS A 7 -4.08 6.97 -14.09
C LYS A 7 -2.65 6.99 -13.55
N LEU A 8 -2.29 8.09 -12.87
CA LEU A 8 -0.98 8.23 -12.25
C LEU A 8 -0.75 7.06 -11.28
N PRO A 9 0.42 6.39 -11.35
CA PRO A 9 0.76 5.30 -10.45
C PRO A 9 0.75 5.80 -9.00
N LYS A 10 0.30 4.95 -8.10
CA LYS A 10 0.23 5.24 -6.67
C LYS A 10 0.98 4.16 -5.93
N THR A 11 2.02 4.57 -5.21
CA THR A 11 2.82 3.67 -4.39
C THR A 11 2.34 3.73 -2.95
N TYR A 12 2.11 2.56 -2.39
CA TYR A 12 1.63 2.36 -1.03
C TYR A 12 2.62 1.53 -0.25
N TRP A 13 2.87 1.91 1.00
CA TRP A 13 3.46 1.04 2.00
C TRP A 13 2.33 0.47 2.86
N ALA A 14 2.19 -0.84 2.84
CA ALA A 14 1.19 -1.56 3.60
C ALA A 14 1.87 -2.46 4.63
N GLN A 15 1.57 -2.23 5.90
CA GLN A 15 1.87 -3.19 6.96
C GLN A 15 0.75 -4.22 6.97
N VAL A 16 1.10 -5.49 6.83
CA VAL A 16 0.16 -6.61 6.76
C VAL A 16 0.38 -7.57 7.93
N GLU A 17 -0.70 -8.22 8.37
CA GLU A 17 -0.60 -9.36 9.29
C GLU A 17 0.10 -10.54 8.61
N GLY A 18 0.81 -11.34 9.40
CA GLY A 18 1.52 -12.52 8.94
C GLY A 18 2.93 -12.23 8.42
N ALA A 19 3.49 -13.23 7.77
CA ALA A 19 4.84 -13.20 7.23
C ALA A 19 4.82 -13.63 5.75
N PRO A 20 4.24 -12.81 4.83
CA PRO A 20 4.34 -13.10 3.41
C PRO A 20 5.80 -13.16 3.00
N ASP A 21 6.14 -14.15 2.17
CA ASP A 21 7.38 -14.19 1.41
C ASP A 21 7.18 -13.52 0.04
N ASP A 22 8.22 -13.53 -0.79
CA ASP A 22 8.14 -12.90 -2.12
C ASP A 22 7.13 -13.63 -3.04
N ALA A 23 7.08 -14.97 -2.95
CA ALA A 23 6.18 -15.80 -3.75
C ALA A 23 4.70 -15.53 -3.42
N ALA A 24 4.39 -15.26 -2.15
CA ALA A 24 3.05 -14.87 -1.71
C ALA A 24 2.56 -13.56 -2.37
N LEU A 25 3.46 -12.71 -2.88
CA LEU A 25 3.10 -11.46 -3.57
C LEU A 25 2.83 -11.66 -5.06
N GLU A 26 3.16 -12.81 -5.63
CA GLU A 26 3.01 -13.09 -7.06
C GLU A 26 1.59 -12.91 -7.61
N PRO A 27 0.52 -13.26 -6.86
CA PRO A 27 -0.84 -12.96 -7.32
C PRO A 27 -1.10 -11.46 -7.44
N LEU A 28 -0.51 -10.63 -6.58
CA LEU A 28 -0.63 -9.16 -6.68
C LEU A 28 0.02 -8.65 -7.97
N ARG A 29 1.14 -9.27 -8.38
CA ARG A 29 1.89 -8.91 -9.58
C ARG A 29 1.12 -9.22 -10.85
N HIS A 30 0.42 -10.35 -10.88
CA HIS A 30 -0.38 -10.80 -12.03
C HIS A 30 -1.78 -10.19 -12.08
N GLY A 31 -2.29 -9.73 -10.95
CA GLY A 31 -3.66 -9.27 -10.79
C GLY A 31 -4.52 -10.31 -10.06
N VAL A 32 -5.46 -9.83 -9.27
CA VAL A 32 -6.26 -10.65 -8.35
C VAL A 32 -7.74 -10.43 -8.63
N ASP A 33 -8.51 -11.52 -8.65
CA ASP A 33 -9.97 -11.43 -8.67
C ASP A 33 -10.53 -11.08 -7.29
N LEU A 34 -11.11 -9.88 -7.18
CA LEU A 34 -11.72 -9.36 -5.96
C LEU A 34 -13.23 -9.62 -5.86
N GLY A 35 -13.81 -10.32 -6.85
CA GLY A 35 -15.21 -10.72 -6.94
C GLY A 35 -16.07 -9.79 -7.80
N ASP A 36 -15.88 -8.47 -7.68
CA ASP A 36 -16.55 -7.44 -8.50
C ASP A 36 -15.72 -6.99 -9.70
N PHE A 37 -14.39 -7.13 -9.62
CA PHE A 37 -13.46 -6.91 -10.72
C PHE A 37 -12.14 -7.67 -10.49
N VAL A 38 -11.42 -7.89 -11.59
CA VAL A 38 -10.03 -8.37 -11.57
C VAL A 38 -9.10 -7.16 -11.59
N THR A 39 -8.18 -7.07 -10.65
CA THR A 39 -7.21 -5.96 -10.62
C THR A 39 -6.27 -6.04 -11.80
N ARG A 40 -5.76 -4.89 -12.22
CA ARG A 40 -4.60 -4.86 -13.11
C ARG A 40 -3.37 -5.42 -12.40
N PRO A 41 -2.37 -5.88 -13.16
CA PRO A 41 -1.02 -6.13 -12.65
C PRO A 41 -0.51 -4.94 -11.82
N ALA A 42 0.15 -5.25 -10.72
CA ALA A 42 0.74 -4.26 -9.82
C ALA A 42 2.24 -4.56 -9.62
N HIS A 43 3.02 -3.58 -9.20
CA HIS A 43 4.33 -3.88 -8.64
C HIS A 43 4.16 -4.16 -7.15
N ALA A 44 4.65 -5.31 -6.69
CA ALA A 44 4.58 -5.72 -5.29
C ALA A 44 5.93 -6.30 -4.85
N ARG A 45 6.48 -5.80 -3.75
CA ARG A 45 7.71 -6.32 -3.15
C ARG A 45 7.68 -6.22 -1.63
N LEU A 46 8.40 -7.11 -0.97
CA LEU A 46 8.70 -6.99 0.45
C LEU A 46 9.65 -5.81 0.67
N ILE A 47 9.44 -5.10 1.78
CA ILE A 47 10.32 -4.03 2.24
C ILE A 47 10.53 -4.16 3.75
N ASP A 48 11.62 -3.58 4.24
CA ASP A 48 11.75 -3.30 5.66
C ASP A 48 10.74 -2.22 6.07
N GLU A 49 10.53 -2.07 7.38
CA GLU A 49 9.76 -0.94 7.88
C GLU A 49 10.39 0.38 7.38
N PRO A 50 9.64 1.23 6.66
CA PRO A 50 10.20 2.47 6.15
C PRO A 50 10.79 3.32 7.29
N ALA A 51 12.02 3.80 7.09
CA ALA A 51 12.71 4.58 8.10
C ALA A 51 11.96 5.90 8.39
N GLY A 52 11.95 6.32 9.66
CA GLY A 52 11.34 7.58 10.06
C GLY A 52 9.81 7.60 10.03
N LEU A 53 9.14 6.43 9.99
CA LEU A 53 7.70 6.38 10.14
C LEU A 53 7.25 6.88 11.50
N TRP A 54 6.36 7.86 11.49
CA TRP A 54 5.67 8.34 12.67
C TRP A 54 4.82 7.23 13.33
N PRO A 55 4.60 7.28 14.66
CA PRO A 55 3.66 6.39 15.32
C PRO A 55 2.22 6.67 14.86
N ARG A 56 1.39 5.63 14.80
CA ARG A 56 -0.05 5.80 14.53
C ARG A 56 -0.80 6.05 15.84
N ASN A 57 -1.68 7.06 15.86
CA ASN A 57 -2.62 7.30 16.96
C ASN A 57 -4.07 7.22 16.45
N PRO A 58 -4.93 6.30 16.96
CA PRO A 58 -4.59 5.21 17.89
C PRO A 58 -3.66 4.18 17.24
N PRO A 59 -2.95 3.36 18.04
CA PRO A 59 -2.08 2.31 17.50
C PRO A 59 -2.87 1.33 16.62
N ILE A 60 -2.15 0.58 15.79
CA ILE A 60 -2.76 -0.54 15.05
C ILE A 60 -3.25 -1.58 16.06
N ARG A 61 -4.39 -2.20 15.77
CA ARG A 61 -4.77 -3.44 16.48
C ARG A 61 -3.96 -4.55 15.86
N PHE A 62 -3.12 -5.21 16.65
CA PHE A 62 -2.34 -6.37 16.24
C PHE A 62 -2.37 -7.41 17.36
N ARG A 63 -2.08 -8.67 17.01
CA ARG A 63 -1.91 -9.73 17.98
C ARG A 63 -0.42 -9.96 18.15
N ALA A 64 0.10 -9.87 19.37
CA ALA A 64 1.53 -10.02 19.64
C ALA A 64 2.11 -11.36 19.16
N SER A 65 1.29 -12.40 19.09
CA SER A 65 1.67 -13.73 18.60
C SER A 65 1.71 -13.85 17.07
N ILE A 66 1.26 -12.84 16.32
CA ILE A 66 1.23 -12.86 14.85
C ILE A 66 2.25 -11.83 14.35
N PRO A 67 3.25 -12.24 13.54
CA PRO A 67 4.21 -11.29 12.99
C PRO A 67 3.52 -10.32 12.02
N THR A 68 4.23 -9.24 11.68
CA THR A 68 3.80 -8.33 10.62
C THR A 68 4.93 -8.10 9.65
N ARG A 69 4.60 -7.83 8.39
CA ARG A 69 5.57 -7.42 7.36
C ARG A 69 5.10 -6.16 6.66
N TRP A 70 6.06 -5.45 6.07
CA TRP A 70 5.78 -4.35 5.18
C TRP A 70 5.91 -4.79 3.73
N ILE A 71 4.97 -4.34 2.91
CA ILE A 71 5.03 -4.48 1.46
C ILE A 71 4.91 -3.10 0.82
N GLU A 72 5.63 -2.91 -0.27
CA GLU A 72 5.40 -1.81 -1.20
C GLU A 72 4.52 -2.31 -2.34
N LEU A 73 3.45 -1.58 -2.62
CA LEU A 73 2.50 -1.89 -3.68
C LEU A 73 2.26 -0.65 -4.55
N THR A 74 2.56 -0.76 -5.85
CA THR A 74 2.28 0.29 -6.84
C THR A 74 1.16 -0.14 -7.77
N ILE A 75 0.06 0.62 -7.78
CA ILE A 75 -1.11 0.39 -8.63
C ILE A 75 -1.36 1.59 -9.55
N SER A 76 -1.87 1.32 -10.76
CA SER A 76 -2.28 2.32 -11.76
C SER A 76 -3.80 2.50 -11.80
N GLU A 77 -4.48 2.17 -10.72
CA GLU A 77 -5.92 2.28 -10.56
C GLU A 77 -6.27 2.74 -9.13
N GLY A 78 -7.55 3.03 -8.90
CA GLY A 78 -8.02 3.65 -7.67
C GLY A 78 -9.40 3.16 -7.26
N LYS A 79 -9.62 1.84 -7.26
CA LYS A 79 -10.90 1.25 -6.86
C LYS A 79 -11.08 1.30 -5.34
N ASN A 80 -12.34 1.22 -4.87
CA ASN A 80 -12.67 1.33 -3.46
C ASN A 80 -11.88 0.30 -2.64
N ARG A 81 -11.09 0.81 -1.67
CA ARG A 81 -10.27 0.01 -0.73
C ARG A 81 -9.37 -1.02 -1.41
N GLN A 82 -8.98 -0.81 -2.67
CA GLN A 82 -8.33 -1.81 -3.50
C GLN A 82 -7.13 -2.49 -2.84
N VAL A 83 -6.15 -1.73 -2.33
CA VAL A 83 -4.95 -2.30 -1.66
C VAL A 83 -5.32 -3.21 -0.48
N ARG A 84 -6.30 -2.80 0.33
CA ARG A 84 -6.76 -3.59 1.48
C ARG A 84 -7.45 -4.88 1.05
N ARG A 85 -8.20 -4.83 -0.06
CA ARG A 85 -8.89 -6.00 -0.61
C ARG A 85 -7.90 -6.97 -1.25
N MET A 86 -6.93 -6.47 -2.01
CA MET A 86 -5.87 -7.26 -2.64
C MET A 86 -5.04 -8.03 -1.60
N THR A 87 -4.55 -7.33 -0.58
CA THR A 87 -3.73 -7.95 0.49
C THR A 87 -4.51 -8.95 1.32
N ALA A 88 -5.78 -8.66 1.66
CA ALA A 88 -6.63 -9.63 2.33
C ALA A 88 -6.92 -10.87 1.45
N LYS A 89 -7.10 -10.68 0.13
CA LYS A 89 -7.40 -11.77 -0.81
C LYS A 89 -6.25 -12.76 -0.97
N ILE A 90 -5.00 -12.30 -0.83
CA ILE A 90 -3.82 -13.18 -0.79
C ILE A 90 -3.49 -13.72 0.61
N GLY A 91 -4.35 -13.46 1.61
CA GLY A 91 -4.21 -14.02 2.96
C GLY A 91 -3.50 -13.14 3.99
N PHE A 92 -3.13 -11.90 3.64
CA PHE A 92 -2.35 -11.00 4.51
C PHE A 92 -3.07 -9.65 4.71
N PRO A 93 -4.09 -9.56 5.58
CA PRO A 93 -4.87 -8.34 5.77
C PRO A 93 -4.02 -7.13 6.16
N THR A 94 -4.31 -5.96 5.54
CA THR A 94 -3.60 -4.70 5.84
C THR A 94 -3.99 -4.13 7.21
N LEU A 95 -3.01 -3.94 8.08
CA LEU A 95 -3.09 -3.23 9.37
C LEU A 95 -2.93 -1.72 9.21
N ARG A 96 -1.85 -1.29 8.53
CA ARG A 96 -1.50 0.11 8.29
C ARG A 96 -1.32 0.33 6.79
N LEU A 97 -1.82 1.45 6.28
CA LEU A 97 -1.70 1.80 4.87
C LEU A 97 -1.28 3.25 4.74
N ILE A 98 -0.15 3.48 4.09
CA ILE A 98 0.43 4.80 3.82
C ILE A 98 0.56 4.93 2.31
N ARG A 99 0.07 6.02 1.73
CA ARG A 99 0.34 6.33 0.33
C ARG A 99 1.60 7.17 0.26
N ALA A 100 2.69 6.54 -0.16
CA ALA A 100 4.02 7.13 -0.19
C ALA A 100 4.28 7.97 -1.44
N ALA A 101 3.61 7.66 -2.56
CA ALA A 101 3.75 8.44 -3.79
C ALA A 101 2.49 8.46 -4.66
N VAL A 102 2.37 9.50 -5.49
CA VAL A 102 1.39 9.65 -6.57
C VAL A 102 2.07 10.26 -7.79
N GLY A 103 2.33 9.46 -8.84
CA GLY A 103 3.16 9.91 -9.96
C GLY A 103 4.54 10.32 -9.46
N GLU A 104 4.98 11.52 -9.82
CA GLU A 104 6.28 12.09 -9.42
C GLU A 104 6.29 12.63 -7.97
N TRP A 105 5.11 12.76 -7.36
CA TRP A 105 4.96 13.30 -6.01
C TRP A 105 5.26 12.22 -4.99
N THR A 106 6.24 12.45 -4.12
CA THR A 106 6.59 11.55 -3.02
C THR A 106 6.38 12.23 -1.68
N LEU A 107 6.10 11.43 -0.64
CA LEU A 107 5.91 11.90 0.73
C LEU A 107 7.19 12.55 1.29
N GLY A 108 8.37 12.03 0.91
CA GLY A 108 9.65 12.55 1.37
C GLY A 108 9.76 12.57 2.89
N VAL A 109 10.03 13.75 3.45
CA VAL A 109 10.24 13.97 4.88
C VAL A 109 9.00 14.50 5.63
N LEU A 110 7.87 14.68 4.92
CA LEU A 110 6.67 15.27 5.50
C LEU A 110 6.05 14.37 6.57
N GLN A 111 5.78 14.94 7.74
CA GLN A 111 5.09 14.31 8.85
C GLN A 111 3.55 14.40 8.69
N PRO A 112 2.77 13.62 9.46
CA PRO A 112 1.32 13.69 9.41
C PRO A 112 0.81 15.09 9.71
N GLY A 113 -0.07 15.60 8.85
CA GLY A 113 -0.65 16.92 8.99
C GLY A 113 0.22 18.06 8.45
N GLU A 114 1.48 17.78 8.11
CA GLU A 114 2.32 18.74 7.40
C GLU A 114 1.96 18.80 5.92
N TRP A 115 2.25 19.94 5.32
CA TRP A 115 2.11 20.18 3.90
C TRP A 115 3.28 21.04 3.40
N LYS A 116 3.56 20.95 2.11
CA LYS A 116 4.54 21.78 1.42
C LYS A 116 3.95 22.24 0.10
N GLU A 117 4.03 23.54 -0.17
CA GLU A 117 3.71 24.08 -1.49
C GLU A 117 4.84 23.77 -2.47
N GLN A 118 4.47 23.33 -3.67
CA GLN A 118 5.39 23.20 -4.79
C GLN A 118 4.88 24.03 -5.95
N HIS A 119 5.78 24.82 -6.51
CA HIS A 119 5.53 25.60 -7.70
C HIS A 119 5.98 24.74 -8.89
N VAL A 120 5.02 24.36 -9.73
CA VAL A 120 5.24 23.61 -10.98
C VAL A 120 5.19 24.59 -12.14
#